data_AF-A0ABD5DT10-F1
#
_entry.id   AF-A0ABD5DT10-F1
#
_cell.length_a   1.000
_cell.length_b   1.000
_cell.length_c   1.000
_cell.angle_alpha   90.00
_cell.angle_beta   90.00
_cell.angle_gamma   90.00
#
_symmetry.space_group_name_H-M   'P 1'
#
loop_
_entity.id
_entity.type
_entity.pdbx_description
1 polymer ?
#
loop_
_entity_poly.entity_id
_entity_poly.type
_entity_poly.pdbx_seq_one_letter_code
_entity_poly.pdbx_strand_id
1 'polypeptide(L)'
;MMWARSGFKKQGRQVIGTTEKVMINAGGWKKERQEEQYIQWFNYLPEYLITFDASYSRIASDVNFCALVEHELYHIAHKKDQYGTSAYNRETGMPKLAIQGHDVEEFTGVVRRYGASEDVMRMVEAANKRPQLSRADVHYACGTCNLKVV
;
A
#
# COMPACT_ATOMS: atom_id res chain seq x y z
N MET A 1 -4.83 15.50 2.48
CA MET A 1 -3.68 15.21 1.59
C MET A 1 -2.63 16.29 1.80
N MET A 2 -1.35 15.92 1.72
CA MET A 2 -0.20 16.82 1.85
C MET A 2 0.82 16.58 0.74
N TRP A 3 1.75 17.52 0.62
CA TRP A 3 2.86 17.45 -0.32
C TRP A 3 4.18 17.51 0.42
N ALA A 4 5.05 16.55 0.14
CA ALA A 4 6.46 16.62 0.46
C ALA A 4 7.20 17.25 -0.73
N ARG A 5 8.22 18.07 -0.46
CA ARG A 5 9.02 18.71 -1.52
C ARG A 5 9.58 17.69 -2.52
N SER A 6 10.01 16.55 -2.00
CA SER A 6 10.48 15.39 -2.76
C SER A 6 10.16 14.12 -1.99
N GLY A 7 10.08 13.00 -2.70
CA GLY A 7 9.97 11.68 -2.11
C GLY A 7 11.24 11.28 -1.39
N PHE A 8 11.18 10.16 -0.68
CA PHE A 8 12.32 9.62 0.07
C PHE A 8 12.68 8.22 -0.41
N LYS A 9 13.87 7.77 -0.06
CA LYS A 9 14.35 6.42 -0.39
C LYS A 9 14.03 5.47 0.75
N LYS A 10 13.44 4.32 0.42
CA LYS A 10 13.19 3.21 1.35
C LYS A 10 13.57 1.90 0.67
N GLN A 11 14.46 1.13 1.29
CA GLN A 11 14.91 -0.18 0.79
C GLN A 11 15.36 -0.15 -0.69
N GLY A 12 16.10 0.89 -1.09
CA GLY A 12 16.60 1.05 -2.46
C GLY A 12 15.55 1.52 -3.48
N ARG A 13 14.29 1.69 -3.08
CA ARG A 13 13.21 2.22 -3.93
C ARG A 13 12.91 3.67 -3.58
N GLN A 14 12.56 4.47 -4.59
CA GLN A 14 12.04 5.82 -4.40
C GLN A 14 10.55 5.72 -4.06
N VAL A 15 10.14 6.36 -2.97
CA VAL A 15 8.74 6.43 -2.53
C VAL A 15 8.20 7.80 -2.93
N ILE A 16 7.20 7.81 -3.81
CA ILE A 16 6.59 9.01 -4.40
C ILE A 16 5.21 9.35 -3.81
N GLY A 17 4.64 8.43 -3.03
CA GLY A 17 3.41 8.59 -2.26
C GLY A 17 3.51 7.78 -0.97
N THR A 18 2.84 8.23 0.09
CA THR A 18 2.68 7.45 1.30
C THR A 18 1.33 7.69 1.95
N THR A 19 0.77 6.63 2.53
CA THR A 19 -0.40 6.69 3.39
C THR A 19 -0.05 6.23 4.79
N GLU A 20 -0.34 7.08 5.78
CA GLU A 20 -0.05 6.80 7.18
C GLU A 20 -1.25 7.10 8.07
N LYS A 21 -1.37 6.33 9.16
CA LYS A 21 -2.27 6.69 10.25
C LYS A 21 -1.60 7.81 11.05
N VAL A 22 -2.32 8.90 11.30
CA VAL A 22 -1.79 10.02 12.08
C VAL A 22 -1.56 9.56 13.52
N MET A 23 -0.30 9.59 13.95
CA MET A 23 0.14 9.18 15.28
C MET A 23 1.01 10.28 15.89
N ILE A 24 0.47 11.01 16.86
CA ILE A 24 1.21 12.05 17.58
C ILE A 24 1.83 11.44 18.82
N ASN A 25 3.05 10.92 18.67
CA ASN A 25 3.82 10.30 19.76
C ASN A 25 4.50 11.35 20.65
N ALA A 26 3.71 12.29 21.19
CA ALA A 26 4.16 13.35 22.08
C ALA A 26 3.10 13.65 23.14
N GLY A 27 3.50 14.33 24.23
CA GLY A 27 2.60 14.78 25.29
C GLY A 27 2.65 16.29 25.51
N GLY A 28 1.69 16.79 26.31
CA GLY A 28 1.56 18.22 26.66
C GLY A 28 1.54 19.14 25.43
N TRP A 29 2.17 20.31 25.53
CA TRP A 29 2.19 21.32 24.47
C TRP A 29 2.74 20.83 23.12
N LYS A 30 3.58 19.79 23.09
CA LYS A 30 4.07 19.22 21.82
C LYS A 30 2.97 18.50 21.06
N LYS A 31 2.04 17.86 21.78
CA LYS A 31 0.87 17.20 21.19
C LYS A 31 -0.15 18.23 20.73
N GLU A 32 -0.55 19.11 21.64
CA GLU A 32 -1.57 20.14 21.37
C GLU A 32 -1.19 21.04 20.20
N ARG A 33 0.08 21.44 20.08
CA ARG A 33 0.57 22.22 18.95
C ARG A 33 0.46 21.48 17.62
N GLN A 34 0.72 20.18 17.60
CA GLN A 34 0.60 19.37 16.38
C GLN A 34 -0.86 19.15 16.00
N GLU A 35 -1.72 18.86 16.98
CA GLU A 35 -3.16 18.73 16.76
C GLU A 35 -3.75 20.03 16.20
N GLU A 36 -3.38 21.16 16.78
CA GLU A 36 -3.89 22.45 16.32
C GLU A 36 -3.36 22.85 14.95
N GLN A 37 -2.12 22.48 14.61
CA GLN A 37 -1.60 22.66 13.26
C GLN A 37 -2.41 21.88 12.22
N TYR A 38 -2.80 20.64 12.54
CA TYR A 38 -3.66 19.84 11.66
C TYR A 38 -5.05 20.43 11.51
N ILE A 39 -5.66 20.87 12.62
CA ILE A 39 -6.99 21.50 12.60
C ILE A 39 -6.95 22.78 11.76
N GLN A 40 -5.91 23.60 11.85
CA GLN A 40 -5.77 24.79 11.01
C GLN A 40 -5.63 24.47 9.52
N TRP A 41 -4.96 23.37 9.17
CA TRP A 41 -4.80 22.97 7.76
C TRP A 41 -6.03 22.28 7.18
N PHE A 42 -6.75 21.49 7.98
CA PHE A 42 -7.80 20.59 7.48
C PHE A 42 -9.20 20.89 8.03
N ASN A 43 -9.35 21.81 8.99
CA ASN A 43 -10.57 22.06 9.78
C ASN A 43 -11.03 20.88 10.64
N TYR A 44 -10.20 19.84 10.79
CA TYR A 44 -10.39 18.71 11.70
C TYR A 44 -9.03 18.02 11.94
N LEU A 45 -8.98 17.12 12.91
CA LEU A 45 -7.81 16.26 13.12
C LEU A 45 -7.95 15.00 12.25
N PRO A 46 -7.16 14.84 11.17
CA PRO A 46 -7.28 13.68 10.30
C PRO A 46 -6.82 12.40 10.99
N GLU A 47 -7.55 11.30 10.77
CA GLU A 47 -7.12 9.96 11.21
C GLU A 47 -6.00 9.39 10.34
N TYR A 48 -6.02 9.73 9.04
CA TYR A 48 -5.08 9.27 8.04
C TYR A 48 -4.56 10.43 7.21
N LEU A 49 -3.30 10.36 6.84
CA LEU A 49 -2.64 11.34 6.01
C LEU A 49 -2.04 10.65 4.78
N ILE A 50 -2.38 11.19 3.61
CA ILE A 50 -1.73 10.82 2.35
C ILE A 50 -0.81 11.95 1.95
N THR A 51 0.45 11.63 1.68
CA THR A 51 1.49 12.58 1.32
C THR A 51 2.08 12.20 -0.03
N PHE A 52 2.17 13.16 -0.95
CA PHE A 52 2.74 12.96 -2.28
C PHE A 52 4.04 13.72 -2.49
N ASP A 53 4.92 13.19 -3.32
CA ASP A 53 6.09 13.89 -3.84
C ASP A 53 5.63 14.99 -4.81
N ALA A 54 5.85 16.26 -4.44
CA ALA A 54 5.52 17.41 -5.25
C ALA A 54 6.32 17.48 -6.57
N SER A 55 7.58 17.06 -6.54
CA SER A 55 8.45 17.04 -7.72
C SER A 55 7.95 16.03 -8.75
N TYR A 56 7.52 14.85 -8.31
CA TYR A 56 6.86 13.86 -9.17
C TYR A 56 5.49 14.34 -9.65
N SER A 57 4.66 14.85 -8.74
CA SER A 57 3.29 15.29 -9.06
C SER A 57 3.24 16.39 -10.13
N ARG A 58 4.30 17.21 -10.22
CA ARG A 58 4.44 18.26 -11.24
C ARG A 58 4.74 17.74 -12.65
N ILE A 59 5.37 16.56 -12.77
CA ILE A 59 5.80 15.99 -14.06
C ILE A 59 4.96 14.77 -14.48
N ALA A 60 4.18 14.21 -13.56
CA ALA A 60 3.29 13.11 -13.82
C ALA A 60 2.17 13.54 -14.80
N SER A 61 1.78 12.63 -15.69
CA SER A 61 0.52 12.77 -16.41
C SER A 61 -0.65 12.61 -15.45
N ASP A 62 -1.82 13.16 -15.80
CA ASP A 62 -3.04 13.02 -15.01
C ASP A 62 -3.36 11.55 -14.71
N VAL A 63 -3.17 10.67 -15.70
CA VAL A 63 -3.38 9.22 -15.55
C VAL A 63 -2.45 8.62 -14.49
N ASN A 64 -1.16 8.94 -14.53
CA ASN A 64 -0.19 8.43 -13.57
C ASN A 64 -0.43 8.99 -12.16
N PHE A 65 -0.83 10.26 -12.07
CA PHE A 65 -1.16 10.88 -10.79
C PHE A 65 -2.43 10.28 -10.19
N CYS A 66 -3.48 10.06 -10.99
CA CYS A 66 -4.69 9.35 -10.54
C CYS A 66 -4.38 7.92 -10.08
N ALA A 67 -3.54 7.18 -10.82
CA ALA A 67 -3.09 5.85 -10.40
C ALA A 67 -2.36 5.89 -9.06
N LEU A 68 -1.50 6.88 -8.83
CA LEU A 68 -0.81 7.08 -7.54
C LEU A 68 -1.78 7.43 -6.41
N VAL A 69 -2.75 8.33 -6.65
CA VAL A 69 -3.77 8.69 -5.64
C VAL A 69 -4.58 7.46 -5.24
N GLU A 70 -5.00 6.65 -6.22
CA GLU A 70 -5.75 5.43 -5.92
C GLU A 70 -4.91 4.36 -5.24
N HIS A 71 -3.66 4.18 -5.65
CA HIS A 71 -2.70 3.32 -4.96
C HIS A 71 -2.64 3.67 -3.47
N GLU A 72 -2.47 4.95 -3.14
CA GLU A 72 -2.41 5.40 -1.76
C GLU A 72 -3.73 5.21 -1.00
N LEU A 73 -4.87 5.45 -1.66
CA LEU A 73 -6.18 5.21 -1.05
C LEU A 73 -6.42 3.74 -0.72
N TYR A 74 -5.89 2.81 -1.52
CA TYR A 74 -6.01 1.37 -1.27
C TYR A 74 -5.29 0.90 0.00
N HIS A 75 -4.33 1.67 0.51
CA HIS A 75 -3.74 1.39 1.81
C HIS A 75 -4.73 1.54 2.97
N ILE A 76 -5.85 2.25 2.79
CA ILE A 76 -6.88 2.42 3.81
C ILE A 76 -7.99 1.40 3.58
N ALA A 77 -7.98 0.31 4.35
CA ALA A 77 -8.94 -0.76 4.21
C ALA A 77 -9.81 -0.94 5.47
N HIS A 78 -10.97 -1.56 5.28
CA HIS A 78 -11.80 -2.00 6.40
C HIS A 78 -11.05 -3.09 7.17
N LYS A 79 -10.77 -2.81 8.44
CA LYS A 79 -10.18 -3.78 9.37
C LYS A 79 -11.11 -4.98 9.51
N LYS A 80 -10.57 -6.17 9.24
CA LYS A 80 -11.23 -7.45 9.52
C LYS A 80 -11.00 -7.84 10.98
N ASP A 81 -11.98 -8.47 11.61
CA ASP A 81 -11.86 -9.06 12.94
C ASP A 81 -11.15 -10.43 12.90
N GLN A 82 -11.08 -11.10 14.05
CA GLN A 82 -10.43 -12.41 14.18
C GLN A 82 -11.11 -13.53 13.36
N TYR A 83 -12.34 -13.31 12.88
CA TYR A 83 -13.10 -14.24 12.06
C TYR A 83 -13.12 -13.81 10.58
N GLY A 84 -12.35 -12.78 10.20
CA GLY A 84 -12.30 -12.27 8.83
C GLY A 84 -13.48 -11.36 8.46
N THR A 85 -14.35 -11.02 9.41
CA THR A 85 -15.53 -10.17 9.17
C THR A 85 -15.17 -8.69 9.35
N SER A 86 -15.78 -7.81 8.56
CA SER A 86 -15.67 -6.36 8.69
C SER A 86 -15.95 -5.88 10.12
N ALA A 87 -14.95 -5.26 10.76
CA ALA A 87 -15.04 -4.81 12.14
C ALA A 87 -15.63 -3.40 12.23
N TYR A 88 -16.54 -3.17 13.18
CA TYR A 88 -17.17 -1.87 13.41
C TYR A 88 -16.84 -1.34 14.81
N ASN A 89 -16.85 -0.01 14.96
CA ASN A 89 -16.82 0.63 16.26
C ASN A 89 -18.19 0.45 16.93
N ARG A 90 -18.21 -0.06 18.16
CA ARG A 90 -19.45 -0.34 18.91
C ARG A 90 -20.19 0.92 19.32
N GLU A 91 -19.46 2.02 19.51
CA GLU A 91 -20.03 3.30 19.97
C GLU A 91 -20.55 4.13 18.80
N THR A 92 -19.79 4.22 17.71
CA THR A 92 -20.13 5.07 16.57
C THR A 92 -20.84 4.32 15.44
N GLY A 93 -20.82 2.99 15.43
CA GLY A 93 -21.32 2.16 14.33
C GLY A 93 -20.48 2.22 13.05
N MET A 94 -19.42 3.02 13.02
CA MET A 94 -18.60 3.22 11.81
C MET A 94 -17.62 2.06 11.56
N PRO A 95 -17.26 1.79 10.29
CA PRO A 95 -16.19 0.86 9.94
C PRO A 95 -14.88 1.18 10.67
N LYS A 96 -14.24 0.18 11.27
CA LYS A 96 -12.86 0.33 11.74
C LYS A 96 -11.94 0.27 10.53
N LEU A 97 -11.18 1.32 10.28
CA LEU A 97 -10.18 1.34 9.22
C LEU A 97 -8.82 0.91 9.76
N ALA A 98 -7.98 0.36 8.88
CA ALA A 98 -6.58 0.04 9.17
C ALA A 98 -5.73 0.27 7.93
N ILE A 99 -4.44 0.56 8.16
CA ILE A 99 -3.44 0.50 7.09
C ILE A 99 -3.24 -0.97 6.71
N GLN A 100 -3.47 -1.29 5.45
CA GLN A 100 -2.99 -2.52 4.84
C GLN A 100 -1.71 -2.25 4.05
N GLY A 101 -0.81 -3.24 4.05
CA GLY A 101 0.31 -3.24 3.12
C GLY A 101 -0.18 -3.37 1.68
N HIS A 102 0.74 -3.38 0.72
CA HIS A 102 0.34 -3.60 -0.67
C HIS A 102 -0.35 -4.96 -0.81
N ASP A 103 -1.66 -4.95 -1.05
CA ASP A 103 -2.47 -6.15 -1.27
C ASP A 103 -2.61 -6.42 -2.77
N VAL A 104 -2.85 -7.66 -3.18
CA VAL A 104 -3.07 -8.01 -4.59
C VAL A 104 -4.29 -7.27 -5.17
N GLU A 105 -5.28 -6.97 -4.34
CA GLU A 105 -6.46 -6.18 -4.74
C GLU A 105 -6.12 -4.73 -5.11
N GLU A 106 -5.17 -4.09 -4.43
CA GLU A 106 -4.62 -2.77 -4.78
C GLU A 106 -4.04 -2.79 -6.19
N PHE A 107 -3.16 -3.78 -6.46
CA PHE A 107 -2.51 -3.93 -7.76
C PHE A 107 -3.51 -4.21 -8.89
N THR A 108 -4.47 -5.11 -8.66
CA THR A 108 -5.44 -5.47 -9.70
C THR A 108 -6.41 -4.33 -10.01
N GLY A 109 -6.83 -3.55 -9.01
CA GLY A 109 -7.69 -2.38 -9.18
C GLY A 109 -7.04 -1.29 -10.03
N VAL A 110 -5.81 -0.93 -9.71
CA VAL A 110 -5.02 0.07 -10.46
C VAL A 110 -4.75 -0.42 -11.89
N VAL A 111 -4.29 -1.66 -12.06
CA VAL A 111 -4.01 -2.24 -13.39
C VAL A 111 -5.26 -2.29 -14.26
N ARG A 112 -6.43 -2.63 -13.69
CA ARG A 112 -7.69 -2.71 -14.44
C ARG A 112 -8.16 -1.35 -14.96
N ARG A 113 -7.92 -0.27 -14.21
CA ARG A 113 -8.37 1.09 -14.59
C ARG A 113 -7.36 1.86 -15.43
N TYR A 114 -6.07 1.71 -15.13
CA TYR A 114 -5.00 2.55 -15.70
C TYR A 114 -4.02 1.77 -16.58
N GLY A 115 -4.13 0.44 -16.62
CA GLY A 115 -3.19 -0.42 -17.32
C GLY A 115 -2.02 -0.85 -16.45
N ALA A 116 -1.30 -1.87 -16.92
CA ALA A 116 -0.12 -2.39 -16.23
C ALA A 116 1.08 -1.47 -16.43
N SER A 117 1.85 -1.24 -15.36
CA SER A 117 3.17 -0.62 -15.47
C SER A 117 4.12 -1.54 -16.23
N GLU A 118 5.27 -1.00 -16.69
CA GLU A 118 6.28 -1.80 -17.39
C GLU A 118 6.76 -2.99 -16.55
N ASP A 119 6.96 -2.79 -15.24
CA ASP A 119 7.38 -3.88 -14.35
C ASP A 119 6.29 -4.94 -14.18
N VAL A 120 5.01 -4.55 -14.10
CA VAL A 120 3.90 -5.50 -14.08
C VAL A 120 3.79 -6.24 -15.41
N MET A 121 4.00 -5.57 -16.54
CA MET A 121 4.05 -6.20 -17.86
C MET A 121 5.17 -7.24 -17.95
N ARG A 122 6.38 -6.92 -17.45
CA ARG A 122 7.49 -7.88 -17.37
C ARG A 122 7.13 -9.09 -16.50
N MET A 123 6.41 -8.89 -15.40
CA MET A 123 5.90 -9.99 -14.57
C MET A 123 4.88 -10.85 -15.32
N VAL A 124 3.94 -10.23 -16.05
CA VAL A 124 2.94 -10.93 -16.86
C VAL A 124 3.62 -11.74 -17.97
N GLU A 125 4.59 -11.15 -18.66
CA GLU A 125 5.38 -11.85 -19.68
C GLU A 125 6.16 -13.04 -19.10
N ALA A 126 6.76 -12.88 -17.93
CA ALA A 126 7.45 -13.97 -17.24
C ALA A 126 6.49 -15.08 -16.82
N ALA A 127 5.29 -14.73 -16.32
CA ALA A 127 4.27 -15.68 -15.92
C ALA A 127 3.67 -16.46 -17.10
N ASN A 128 3.60 -15.85 -18.29
CA ASN A 128 3.13 -16.50 -19.51
C ASN A 128 4.18 -17.42 -20.16
N LYS A 129 5.45 -17.36 -19.72
CA LYS A 129 6.51 -18.27 -20.17
C LYS A 129 6.53 -19.54 -19.31
N ARG A 130 7.04 -20.64 -19.87
CA ARG A 130 7.27 -21.86 -19.08
C ARG A 130 8.25 -21.55 -17.93
N PRO A 131 7.94 -21.97 -16.68
CA PRO A 131 8.88 -21.85 -15.58
C PRO A 131 10.21 -22.51 -15.93
N GLN A 132 11.32 -21.87 -15.53
CA GLN A 132 12.66 -22.41 -15.76
C GLN A 132 12.93 -23.68 -14.93
N LEU A 133 12.18 -23.87 -13.85
CA LEU A 133 12.24 -25.04 -12.98
C LEU A 133 10.86 -25.70 -12.94
N SER A 134 10.78 -26.99 -13.24
CA SER A 134 9.54 -27.72 -13.05
C SER A 134 9.34 -28.04 -11.56
N ARG A 135 8.09 -28.26 -11.16
CA ARG A 135 7.77 -28.74 -9.81
C ARG A 135 8.45 -30.08 -9.50
N ALA A 136 8.65 -30.90 -10.52
CA ALA A 136 9.33 -32.18 -10.42
C ALA A 136 10.83 -31.98 -10.13
N ASP A 137 11.51 -31.08 -10.84
CA ASP A 137 12.93 -30.77 -10.61
C ASP A 137 13.17 -30.27 -9.17
N VAL A 138 12.27 -29.41 -8.67
CA VAL A 138 12.31 -28.93 -7.28
C VAL A 138 12.07 -30.07 -6.28
N HIS A 139 11.16 -31.00 -6.59
CA HIS A 139 10.88 -32.17 -5.76
C HIS A 139 12.08 -33.12 -5.71
N TYR A 140 12.75 -33.35 -6.83
CA TYR A 140 13.93 -34.22 -6.92
C TYR A 140 15.19 -33.60 -6.29
N ALA A 141 15.27 -32.27 -6.19
CA ALA A 141 16.41 -31.58 -5.58
C ALA A 141 16.63 -31.92 -4.09
N CYS A 142 15.58 -32.36 -3.38
CA CYS A 142 15.62 -32.71 -1.96
C CYS A 142 16.35 -34.04 -1.67
N GLY A 143 16.53 -34.92 -2.67
CA GLY A 143 17.28 -36.18 -2.56
C GLY A 143 16.67 -37.25 -1.63
N THR A 144 15.77 -36.88 -0.72
CA THR A 144 15.03 -37.79 0.18
C THR A 144 13.68 -38.22 -0.39
N CYS A 145 13.15 -37.47 -1.36
CA CYS A 145 11.88 -37.80 -2.04
C CYS A 145 11.96 -39.09 -2.88
N ASN A 146 13.16 -39.59 -3.18
CA ASN A 146 13.39 -40.87 -3.85
C ASN A 146 13.30 -42.10 -2.91
N LEU A 147 13.16 -41.92 -1.60
CA LEU A 147 13.17 -43.05 -0.63
C LEU A 147 11.81 -43.72 -0.41
N LYS A 148 10.78 -43.37 -1.18
CA LYS A 148 9.50 -44.10 -1.21
C LYS A 148 9.23 -44.64 -2.60
N VAL A 149 9.96 -45.69 -2.92
CA VAL A 149 9.53 -46.69 -3.91
C VAL A 149 8.55 -47.60 -3.17
N VAL A 150 7.32 -47.74 -3.69
CA VAL A 150 6.41 -48.83 -3.30
C VAL A 150 6.87 -50.08 -4.03
#